data_AF-A0A1X3P4F3-F1
#
_entry.id   AF-A0A1X3P4F3-F1
#
_cell.length_a   1.000
_cell.length_b   1.000
_cell.length_c   1.000
_cell.angle_alpha   90.00
_cell.angle_beta   90.00
_cell.angle_gamma   90.00
#
_symmetry.space_group_name_H-M   'P 1'
#
loop_
_entity.id
_entity.type
_entity.pdbx_description
1 polymer ?
#
loop_
_entity_poly.entity_id
_entity_poly.type
_entity_poly.pdbx_seq_one_letter_code
_entity_poly.pdbx_strand_id
1 'polypeptide(L)'
;MIVGQGYVGLPLAQAAVAAGIPTVGFDVSESLVGDLNSGVSHVDDLSDADVAVMLSQGFRASADPSGLESASVIVICVPTPLSEEGGPDLRAVEASARTIAEHLSAGTTVILESTTYPGTTDGVVLPILESSGLVHGQDFLLAYSPERVDPGSTRFGITNTPKLVGGLSAEATESATAFYARFVDEV
;
A
#
# COMPACT_ATOMS: atom_id res chain seq x y z
N MET A 1 0.84 -6.76 2.64
CA MET A 1 0.87 -5.73 3.68
C MET A 1 0.58 -4.39 3.03
N ILE A 2 -0.25 -3.56 3.66
CA ILE A 2 -0.55 -2.20 3.19
C ILE A 2 0.05 -1.21 4.20
N VAL A 3 0.92 -0.32 3.73
CA VAL A 3 1.69 0.64 4.55
C VAL A 3 1.02 2.00 4.48
N GLY A 4 0.67 2.55 5.65
CA GLY A 4 -0.22 3.71 5.78
C GLY A 4 -1.67 3.27 5.77
N GLN A 5 -2.39 3.51 6.87
CA GLN A 5 -3.78 3.07 7.04
C GLN A 5 -4.78 4.23 6.99
N GLY A 6 -4.48 5.27 6.21
CA GLY A 6 -5.38 6.39 5.97
C GLY A 6 -6.47 6.11 4.92
N TYR A 7 -6.99 7.18 4.32
CA TYR A 7 -8.13 7.13 3.39
C TYR A 7 -7.91 6.31 2.11
N VAL A 8 -6.66 6.05 1.71
CA VAL A 8 -6.35 5.11 0.60
C VAL A 8 -6.08 3.71 1.15
N GLY A 9 -5.17 3.61 2.11
CA GLY A 9 -4.64 2.32 2.54
C GLY A 9 -5.64 1.44 3.28
N LEU A 10 -6.53 2.02 4.09
CA LEU A 10 -7.52 1.22 4.83
C LEU A 10 -8.62 0.66 3.90
N PRO A 11 -9.23 1.45 2.98
CA PRO A 11 -10.10 0.89 1.94
C PRO A 11 -9.43 -0.15 1.05
N LEU A 12 -8.16 0.04 0.68
CA LEU A 12 -7.41 -0.97 -0.08
C LEU A 12 -7.24 -2.27 0.71
N ALA A 13 -6.94 -2.17 2.01
CA ALA A 13 -6.88 -3.33 2.89
C ALA A 13 -8.24 -4.03 3.01
N GLN A 14 -9.35 -3.28 3.07
CA GLN A 14 -10.70 -3.83 3.08
C GLN A 14 -10.95 -4.66 1.80
N ALA A 15 -10.65 -4.10 0.63
CA ALA A 15 -10.85 -4.78 -0.65
C ALA A 15 -10.03 -6.08 -0.76
N ALA A 16 -8.77 -6.04 -0.32
CA ALA A 16 -7.89 -7.22 -0.30
C ALA A 16 -8.43 -8.32 0.63
N VAL A 17 -8.87 -7.94 1.83
CA VAL A 17 -9.43 -8.87 2.82
C VAL A 17 -10.74 -9.50 2.34
N ALA A 18 -11.61 -8.70 1.71
CA ALA A 18 -12.86 -9.19 1.12
C ALA A 18 -12.61 -10.20 -0.01
N ALA A 19 -11.48 -10.09 -0.73
CA ALA A 19 -11.02 -11.07 -1.73
C ALA A 19 -10.25 -12.27 -1.12
N GLY A 20 -10.29 -12.42 0.20
CA GLY A 20 -9.70 -13.54 0.94
C GLY A 20 -8.18 -13.47 1.06
N ILE A 21 -7.58 -12.28 0.92
CA ILE A 21 -6.14 -12.08 1.09
C ILE A 21 -5.86 -11.71 2.55
N PRO A 22 -5.11 -12.54 3.32
CA PRO A 22 -4.67 -12.17 4.65
C PRO A 22 -3.87 -10.86 4.58
N THR A 23 -4.32 -9.84 5.30
CA THR A 23 -3.79 -8.50 5.14
C THR A 23 -3.40 -7.90 6.48
N VAL A 24 -2.15 -7.49 6.57
CA VAL A 24 -1.66 -6.63 7.65
C VAL A 24 -1.68 -5.19 7.16
N GLY A 25 -2.38 -4.32 7.89
CA GLY A 25 -2.31 -2.88 7.76
C GLY A 25 -1.22 -2.35 8.68
N PHE A 26 -0.13 -1.84 8.11
CA PHE A 26 0.97 -1.25 8.88
C PHE A 26 0.81 0.26 8.95
N ASP A 27 0.89 0.82 10.16
CA ASP A 27 0.92 2.27 10.38
C ASP A 27 1.84 2.61 11.56
N VAL A 28 2.55 3.73 11.49
CA VAL A 28 3.47 4.18 12.55
C VAL A 28 2.73 4.72 13.78
N SER A 29 1.45 5.05 13.64
CA SER A 29 0.61 5.55 14.73
C SER A 29 0.07 4.38 15.57
N GLU A 30 0.68 4.12 16.73
CA GLU A 30 0.21 3.09 17.67
C GLU A 30 -1.24 3.29 18.10
N SER A 31 -1.70 4.54 18.24
CA SER A 31 -3.08 4.83 18.60
C SER A 31 -4.05 4.41 17.49
N LEU A 32 -3.73 4.74 16.24
CA LEU A 32 -4.53 4.35 15.07
C LEU A 32 -4.60 2.82 14.96
N VAL A 33 -3.45 2.16 15.14
CA VAL A 33 -3.37 0.69 15.15
C VAL A 33 -4.22 0.09 16.27
N GLY A 34 -4.20 0.69 17.46
CA GLY A 34 -5.03 0.28 18.59
C GLY A 34 -6.53 0.43 18.29
N ASP A 35 -6.92 1.57 17.74
CA ASP A 35 -8.31 1.87 17.36
C ASP A 35 -8.80 0.85 16.33
N LEU A 36 -8.05 0.63 15.24
CA LEU A 36 -8.41 -0.34 14.20
C LEU A 36 -8.54 -1.76 14.75
N ASN A 37 -7.61 -2.21 15.60
CA ASN A 37 -7.69 -3.54 16.21
C ASN A 37 -8.82 -3.66 17.24
N SER A 38 -9.34 -2.54 17.75
CA SER A 38 -10.54 -2.50 18.59
C SER A 38 -11.85 -2.38 17.79
N GLY A 39 -11.77 -2.31 16.46
CA GLY A 39 -12.92 -2.19 15.57
C GLY A 39 -13.40 -0.76 15.34
N VAL A 40 -12.58 0.25 15.66
CA VAL A 40 -12.90 1.66 15.49
C VAL A 40 -12.27 2.18 14.20
N SER A 41 -13.09 2.76 13.32
CA SER A 41 -12.63 3.43 12.11
C SER A 41 -12.26 4.88 12.41
N HIS A 42 -11.28 5.39 11.66
CA HIS A 42 -10.82 6.78 11.73
C HIS A 42 -10.93 7.50 10.37
N VAL A 43 -11.47 6.83 9.35
CA VAL A 43 -11.71 7.39 8.01
C VAL A 43 -13.21 7.41 7.74
N ASP A 44 -13.66 8.38 6.94
CA ASP A 44 -15.09 8.56 6.65
C ASP A 44 -15.66 7.48 5.71
N ASP A 45 -14.81 6.88 4.87
CA ASP A 45 -15.23 5.90 3.85
C ASP A 45 -15.55 4.52 4.44
N LEU A 46 -15.16 4.25 5.70
CA LEU A 46 -15.38 2.97 6.38
C LEU A 46 -15.97 3.18 7.77
N SER A 47 -16.99 2.40 8.10
CA SER A 47 -17.59 2.40 9.43
C SER A 47 -16.88 1.43 10.38
N ASP A 48 -17.12 1.57 11.68
CA ASP A 48 -16.68 0.61 12.70
C ASP A 48 -17.15 -0.83 12.39
N ALA A 49 -18.36 -0.96 11.81
CA ALA A 49 -18.90 -2.25 11.39
C ALA A 49 -18.07 -2.88 10.25
N ASP A 50 -17.58 -2.06 9.31
CA ASP A 50 -16.72 -2.52 8.21
C ASP A 50 -15.37 -3.00 8.76
N VAL A 51 -14.77 -2.25 9.70
CA VAL A 51 -13.51 -2.66 10.36
C VAL A 51 -13.72 -3.96 11.14
N ALA A 52 -14.83 -4.12 11.86
CA ALA A 52 -15.15 -5.36 12.55
C ALA A 52 -15.26 -6.56 11.58
N VAL A 53 -15.86 -6.36 10.40
CA VAL A 53 -15.91 -7.38 9.34
C VAL A 53 -14.50 -7.72 8.85
N MET A 54 -13.68 -6.71 8.55
CA MET A 54 -12.28 -6.89 8.13
C MET A 54 -11.51 -7.74 9.16
N LEU A 55 -11.59 -7.41 10.45
CA LEU A 55 -10.94 -8.15 11.52
C LEU A 55 -11.40 -9.62 11.57
N SER A 56 -12.68 -9.89 11.36
CA SER A 56 -13.21 -11.26 11.30
C SER A 56 -12.72 -12.06 10.09
N GLN A 57 -12.30 -11.37 9.02
CA GLN A 57 -11.89 -11.95 7.74
C GLN A 57 -10.37 -12.04 7.55
N GLY A 58 -9.58 -11.68 8.57
CA GLY A 58 -8.12 -11.83 8.55
C GLY A 58 -7.34 -10.53 8.37
N PHE A 59 -7.98 -9.37 8.51
CA PHE A 59 -7.27 -8.10 8.69
C PHE A 59 -6.64 -7.99 10.07
N ARG A 60 -5.42 -7.45 10.16
CA ARG A 60 -4.81 -7.05 11.43
C ARG A 60 -4.07 -5.73 11.24
N ALA A 61 -4.20 -4.79 12.17
CA ALA A 61 -3.36 -3.59 12.17
C ALA A 61 -2.09 -3.83 13.00
N SER A 62 -0.95 -3.28 12.59
CA SER A 62 0.33 -3.39 13.30
C SER A 62 1.14 -2.10 13.20
N ALA A 63 1.83 -1.74 14.28
CA ALA A 63 2.90 -0.74 14.26
C ALA A 63 4.31 -1.39 14.27
N ASP A 64 4.36 -2.73 14.34
CA ASP A 64 5.61 -3.48 14.29
C ASP A 64 6.00 -3.74 12.82
N PRO A 65 7.16 -3.22 12.35
CA PRO A 65 7.63 -3.42 10.99
C PRO A 65 8.13 -4.84 10.72
N SER A 66 8.39 -5.67 11.74
CA SER A 66 8.92 -7.04 11.56
C SER A 66 8.03 -7.92 10.69
N GLY A 67 6.72 -7.64 10.63
CA GLY A 67 5.78 -8.34 9.76
C GLY A 67 6.07 -8.18 8.25
N LEU A 68 6.83 -7.15 7.84
CA LEU A 68 7.19 -6.89 6.45
C LEU A 68 7.97 -8.06 5.83
N GLU A 69 8.78 -8.76 6.62
CA GLU A 69 9.60 -9.90 6.17
C GLU A 69 8.75 -11.07 5.64
N SER A 70 7.50 -11.18 6.11
CA SER A 70 6.57 -12.23 5.69
C SER A 70 5.70 -11.83 4.49
N ALA A 71 5.78 -10.58 4.03
CA ALA A 71 4.88 -10.05 3.02
C ALA A 71 5.34 -10.37 1.59
N SER A 72 4.51 -11.09 0.84
CA SER A 72 4.72 -11.30 -0.60
C SER A 72 4.45 -10.04 -1.43
N VAL A 73 3.52 -9.19 -0.97
CA VAL A 73 3.20 -7.90 -1.60
C VAL A 73 3.17 -6.82 -0.51
N ILE A 74 3.82 -5.69 -0.77
CA ILE A 74 3.83 -4.50 0.09
C ILE A 74 3.34 -3.32 -0.74
N VAL A 75 2.29 -2.63 -0.29
CA VAL A 75 1.76 -1.44 -0.98
C VAL A 75 1.97 -0.20 -0.12
N ILE A 76 2.56 0.86 -0.67
CA ILE A 76 2.85 2.12 0.03
C ILE A 76 1.72 3.12 -0.26
N CYS A 77 0.91 3.40 0.75
CA CYS A 77 -0.27 4.28 0.74
C CYS A 77 -0.16 5.41 1.79
N VAL A 78 1.03 5.96 1.97
CA VAL A 78 1.32 7.03 2.93
C VAL A 78 1.04 8.42 2.37
N PRO A 79 0.78 9.43 3.22
CA PRO A 79 0.43 10.77 2.74
C PRO A 79 1.61 11.48 2.06
N THR A 80 1.29 12.22 1.00
CA THR A 80 2.22 13.08 0.25
C THR A 80 1.64 14.49 0.16
N PRO A 81 1.62 15.26 1.28
CA PRO A 81 1.09 16.62 1.29
C PRO A 81 1.89 17.53 0.36
N LEU A 82 1.38 18.73 0.08
CA LEU A 82 2.14 19.70 -0.71
C LEU A 82 3.35 20.21 0.08
N SER A 83 4.51 20.23 -0.57
CA SER A 83 5.73 20.87 -0.08
C SER A 83 5.68 22.40 -0.30
N GLU A 84 6.62 23.12 0.32
CA GLU A 84 6.77 24.58 0.12
C GLU A 84 7.00 24.97 -1.35
N GLU A 85 7.53 24.04 -2.15
CA GLU A 85 7.85 24.21 -3.56
C GLU A 85 6.67 23.83 -4.50
N GLY A 86 5.54 23.40 -3.92
CA GLY A 86 4.32 23.07 -4.66
C GLY A 86 4.28 21.66 -5.26
N GLY A 87 5.32 20.85 -5.03
CA GLY A 87 5.33 19.41 -5.35
C GLY A 87 4.85 18.55 -4.18
N PRO A 88 4.67 17.22 -4.36
CA PRO A 88 4.41 16.33 -3.24
C PRO A 88 5.64 16.23 -2.33
N ASP A 89 5.42 16.31 -1.03
CA ASP A 89 6.38 16.02 0.02
C ASP A 89 6.52 14.50 0.18
N LEU A 90 7.71 13.98 -0.15
CA LEU A 90 7.99 12.56 -0.19
C LEU A 90 8.53 12.00 1.13
N ARG A 91 8.66 12.81 2.19
CA ARG A 91 9.27 12.36 3.46
C ARG A 91 8.65 11.07 4.01
N ALA A 92 7.33 10.94 3.94
CA ALA A 92 6.63 9.74 4.39
C ALA A 92 6.88 8.53 3.47
N VAL A 93 6.92 8.75 2.15
CA VAL A 93 7.24 7.71 1.15
C VAL A 93 8.66 7.20 1.36
N GLU A 94 9.64 8.10 1.51
CA GLU A 94 11.03 7.73 1.77
C GLU A 94 11.19 7.01 3.11
N ALA A 95 10.51 7.47 4.16
CA ALA A 95 10.54 6.79 5.46
C ALA A 95 9.98 5.37 5.37
N SER A 96 8.86 5.21 4.67
CA SER A 96 8.26 3.90 4.40
C SER A 96 9.19 3.01 3.60
N ALA A 97 9.81 3.53 2.53
CA ALA A 97 10.76 2.79 1.73
C ALA A 97 11.98 2.35 2.56
N ARG A 98 12.48 3.19 3.47
CA ARG A 98 13.59 2.82 4.38
C ARG A 98 13.19 1.69 5.33
N THR A 99 12.03 1.79 5.97
CA THR A 99 11.51 0.72 6.84
C THR A 99 11.31 -0.58 6.05
N ILE A 100 10.80 -0.49 4.81
CA ILE A 100 10.68 -1.66 3.94
C ILE A 100 12.07 -2.24 3.62
N ALA A 101 13.05 -1.41 3.28
CA ALA A 101 14.41 -1.87 2.95
C ALA A 101 15.07 -2.64 4.11
N GLU A 102 14.84 -2.22 5.36
CA GLU A 102 15.37 -2.90 6.56
C GLU A 102 14.80 -4.31 6.77
N HIS A 103 13.61 -4.58 6.21
CA HIS A 103 12.87 -5.84 6.38
C HIS A 103 12.52 -6.53 5.04
N LEU A 104 13.11 -6.07 3.94
CA LEU A 104 12.75 -6.54 2.60
C LEU A 104 13.24 -7.98 2.41
N SER A 105 12.35 -8.82 1.91
CA SER A 105 12.66 -10.22 1.61
C SER A 105 12.67 -10.47 0.11
N ALA A 106 13.49 -11.42 -0.32
CA ALA A 106 13.50 -11.87 -1.70
C ALA A 106 12.14 -12.49 -2.08
N GLY A 107 11.68 -12.23 -3.30
CA GLY A 107 10.37 -12.61 -3.82
C GLY A 107 9.27 -11.58 -3.55
N THR A 108 9.52 -10.52 -2.78
CA THR A 108 8.52 -9.49 -2.49
C THR A 108 8.26 -8.58 -3.69
N THR A 109 6.99 -8.24 -3.92
CA THR A 109 6.58 -7.16 -4.83
C THR A 109 6.21 -5.93 -4.02
N VAL A 110 6.91 -4.82 -4.25
CA VAL A 110 6.62 -3.52 -3.65
C VAL A 110 5.87 -2.66 -4.67
N ILE A 111 4.79 -2.02 -4.25
CA ILE A 111 3.96 -1.16 -5.09
C ILE A 111 3.87 0.22 -4.43
N LEU A 112 4.33 1.26 -5.13
CA LEU A 112 4.09 2.64 -4.73
C LEU A 112 2.70 3.06 -5.22
N GLU A 113 1.84 3.47 -4.30
CA GLU A 113 0.48 3.91 -4.61
C GLU A 113 0.20 5.37 -4.19
N SER A 114 0.96 5.86 -3.20
CA SER A 114 1.00 7.29 -2.85
C SER A 114 1.18 8.18 -4.07
N THR A 115 0.34 9.21 -4.19
CA THR A 115 0.41 10.20 -5.26
C THR A 115 1.79 10.86 -5.30
N THR A 116 2.43 10.83 -6.46
CA THR A 116 3.77 11.37 -6.63
C THR A 116 4.01 11.94 -8.03
N TYR A 117 5.21 12.46 -8.29
CA TYR A 117 5.64 12.91 -9.62
C TYR A 117 6.40 11.81 -10.40
N PRO A 118 6.44 11.89 -11.74
CA PRO A 118 7.21 10.95 -12.57
C PRO A 118 8.69 10.92 -12.17
N GLY A 119 9.25 9.73 -11.99
CA GLY A 119 10.65 9.54 -11.54
C GLY A 119 10.78 9.21 -10.05
N THR A 120 9.72 9.27 -9.25
CA THR A 120 9.81 8.89 -7.82
C THR A 120 10.07 7.39 -7.63
N THR A 121 9.42 6.54 -8.43
CA THR A 121 9.54 5.08 -8.27
C THR A 121 10.97 4.59 -8.53
N ASP A 122 11.58 5.00 -9.64
CA ASP A 122 12.93 4.62 -10.07
C ASP A 122 14.04 5.52 -9.50
N GLY A 123 13.77 6.80 -9.27
CA GLY A 123 14.76 7.77 -8.81
C GLY A 123 14.86 7.95 -7.30
N VAL A 124 13.81 7.59 -6.54
CA VAL A 124 13.75 7.79 -5.07
C VAL A 124 13.52 6.47 -4.34
N VAL A 125 12.45 5.74 -4.68
CA VAL A 125 12.07 4.53 -3.97
C VAL A 125 13.03 3.38 -4.26
N LEU A 126 13.36 3.14 -5.54
CA LEU A 126 14.26 2.06 -5.93
C LEU A 126 15.63 2.12 -5.23
N PRO A 127 16.38 3.25 -5.23
CA PRO A 127 17.68 3.31 -4.53
C PRO A 127 17.58 3.06 -3.02
N ILE A 128 16.47 3.46 -2.39
CA ILE A 128 16.25 3.20 -0.97
C ILE A 128 16.03 1.70 -0.75
N LEU A 129 15.18 1.05 -1.55
CA LEU A 129 14.93 -0.38 -1.43
C LEU A 129 16.19 -1.22 -1.70
N GLU A 130 17.00 -0.84 -2.70
CA GLU A 130 18.27 -1.53 -3.00
C GLU A 130 19.35 -1.34 -1.93
N SER A 131 19.19 -0.38 -1.01
CA SER A 131 20.08 -0.26 0.16
C SER A 131 19.99 -1.47 1.12
N SER A 132 18.95 -2.30 0.98
CA SER A 132 18.83 -3.61 1.63
C SER A 132 19.90 -4.62 1.16
N GLY A 133 20.56 -4.36 0.03
CA GLY A 133 21.46 -5.30 -0.64
C GLY A 133 20.75 -6.23 -1.64
N LEU A 134 19.41 -6.18 -1.72
CA LEU A 134 18.61 -6.87 -2.74
C LEU A 134 18.53 -6.02 -4.00
N VAL A 135 18.39 -6.68 -5.16
CA VAL A 135 18.39 -6.03 -6.48
C VAL A 135 17.02 -6.15 -7.14
N HIS A 136 16.51 -5.04 -7.67
CA HIS A 136 15.24 -5.08 -8.40
C HIS A 136 15.33 -5.95 -9.67
N GLY A 137 14.28 -6.72 -9.94
CA GLY A 137 14.19 -7.62 -11.08
C GLY A 137 14.94 -8.94 -10.89
N GLN A 138 15.67 -9.10 -9.79
CA GLN A 138 16.34 -10.35 -9.41
C GLN A 138 15.78 -10.88 -8.09
N ASP A 139 15.80 -10.04 -7.06
CA ASP A 139 15.40 -10.40 -5.71
C ASP A 139 14.02 -9.87 -5.35
N PHE A 140 13.63 -8.69 -5.85
CA PHE A 140 12.31 -8.11 -5.59
C PHE A 140 11.77 -7.36 -6.81
N LEU A 141 10.46 -7.13 -6.83
CA LEU A 141 9.78 -6.39 -7.90
C LEU A 141 9.28 -5.04 -7.39
N LEU A 142 9.30 -4.02 -8.24
CA LEU A 142 8.84 -2.67 -7.93
C LEU A 142 7.92 -2.14 -9.02
N ALA A 143 6.74 -1.68 -8.61
CA ALA A 143 5.76 -1.09 -9.49
C ALA A 143 5.16 0.19 -8.91
N TYR A 144 4.50 0.95 -9.76
CA TYR A 144 3.66 2.09 -9.39
C TYR A 144 2.21 1.81 -9.80
N SER A 145 1.27 2.12 -8.91
CA SER A 145 -0.15 2.06 -9.21
C SER A 145 -0.87 3.21 -8.52
N PRO A 146 -1.18 4.30 -9.22
CA PRO A 146 -1.82 5.45 -8.59
C PRO A 146 -3.24 5.09 -8.14
N GLU A 147 -3.62 5.55 -6.95
CA GLU A 147 -5.03 5.56 -6.57
C GLU A 147 -5.79 6.61 -7.41
N ARG A 148 -7.02 6.25 -7.79
CA ARG A 148 -7.91 7.04 -8.67
C ARG A 148 -9.33 7.14 -8.14
N VAL A 149 -9.66 6.49 -7.02
CA VAL A 149 -10.96 6.61 -6.38
C VAL A 149 -11.16 8.05 -5.90
N ASP A 150 -12.29 8.63 -6.29
CA ASP A 150 -12.74 9.94 -5.82
C ASP A 150 -13.38 9.79 -4.43
N PRO A 151 -12.84 10.41 -3.38
CA PRO A 151 -13.39 10.31 -2.02
C PRO A 151 -14.88 10.69 -1.99
N GLY A 152 -15.71 9.85 -1.37
CA GLY A 152 -17.16 10.08 -1.27
C GLY A 152 -17.96 9.78 -2.55
N SER A 153 -17.35 9.28 -3.62
CA SER A 153 -18.07 8.80 -4.80
C SER A 153 -18.94 7.59 -4.47
N THR A 154 -20.25 7.69 -4.70
CA THR A 154 -21.19 6.57 -4.52
C THR A 154 -21.28 5.65 -5.75
N ARG A 155 -20.62 6.02 -6.85
CA ARG A 155 -20.69 5.32 -8.13
C ARG A 155 -19.42 4.51 -8.44
N PHE A 156 -18.27 5.05 -8.06
CA PHE A 156 -16.97 4.47 -8.36
C PHE A 156 -16.20 4.30 -7.05
N GLY A 157 -15.83 3.06 -6.74
CA GLY A 157 -14.99 2.68 -5.61
C GLY A 157 -13.82 1.83 -6.09
N ILE A 158 -13.15 1.14 -5.17
CA ILE A 158 -11.92 0.38 -5.49
C ILE A 158 -12.18 -0.71 -6.55
N THR A 159 -13.26 -1.48 -6.41
CA THR A 159 -13.49 -2.65 -7.29
C THR A 159 -13.78 -2.27 -8.73
N ASN A 160 -14.55 -1.20 -8.99
CA ASN A 160 -15.02 -0.88 -10.33
C ASN A 160 -14.31 0.33 -10.99
N THR A 161 -13.32 0.91 -10.31
CA THR A 161 -12.46 1.94 -10.91
C THR A 161 -11.26 1.24 -11.57
N PRO A 162 -11.06 1.37 -12.90
CA PRO A 162 -9.94 0.71 -13.56
C PRO A 162 -8.61 1.12 -12.94
N LYS A 163 -7.83 0.14 -12.50
CA LYS A 163 -6.51 0.36 -11.91
C LYS A 163 -5.50 0.58 -13.03
N LEU A 164 -4.52 1.45 -12.80
CA LEU A 164 -3.37 1.58 -13.68
C LEU A 164 -2.17 0.97 -12.99
N VAL A 165 -1.38 0.18 -13.73
CA VAL A 165 -0.18 -0.47 -13.19
C VAL A 165 1.00 -0.22 -14.14
N GLY A 166 2.11 0.25 -13.59
CA GLY A 166 3.38 0.41 -14.29
C GLY A 166 4.54 -0.16 -13.47
N GLY A 167 5.00 -1.35 -13.83
CA GLY A 167 6.21 -1.94 -13.25
C GLY A 167 7.49 -1.36 -13.86
N LEU A 168 8.58 -1.37 -13.09
CA LEU A 168 9.92 -1.06 -13.62
C LEU A 168 10.46 -2.18 -14.55
N SER A 169 9.81 -3.34 -14.56
CA SER A 169 9.99 -4.42 -15.53
C SER A 169 8.63 -5.01 -15.95
N ALA A 170 8.64 -5.88 -16.97
CA ALA A 170 7.43 -6.60 -17.39
C ALA A 170 6.92 -7.52 -16.27
N GLU A 171 7.82 -8.22 -15.59
CA GLU A 171 7.52 -9.11 -14.47
C GLU A 171 6.93 -8.34 -13.29
N ALA A 172 7.45 -7.14 -13.00
CA ALA A 172 6.89 -6.27 -11.97
C ALA A 172 5.47 -5.80 -12.31
N THR A 173 5.21 -5.50 -13.60
CA THR A 173 3.88 -5.15 -14.09
C THR A 173 2.93 -6.33 -13.93
N GLU A 174 3.32 -7.52 -14.39
CA GLU A 174 2.51 -8.75 -14.29
C GLU A 174 2.20 -9.11 -12.83
N SER A 175 3.19 -9.03 -11.93
CA SER A 175 3.00 -9.33 -10.51
C SER A 175 2.02 -8.35 -9.85
N ALA A 176 2.19 -7.05 -10.06
CA ALA A 176 1.29 -6.04 -9.50
C ALA A 176 -0.13 -6.13 -10.10
N THR A 177 -0.25 -6.39 -11.41
CA THR A 177 -1.54 -6.64 -12.06
C THR A 177 -2.23 -7.86 -11.47
N ALA A 178 -1.51 -8.97 -11.28
CA ALA A 178 -2.06 -10.17 -10.67
C ALA A 178 -2.54 -9.94 -9.23
N PHE A 179 -1.89 -9.05 -8.48
CA PHE A 179 -2.35 -8.63 -7.15
C PHE A 179 -3.67 -7.85 -7.21
N TYR A 180 -3.74 -6.76 -7.98
CA TYR A 180 -4.96 -5.93 -8.04
C TYR A 180 -6.15 -6.65 -8.69
N ALA A 181 -5.91 -7.49 -9.71
CA ALA A 181 -6.96 -8.26 -10.40
C ALA A 181 -7.70 -9.25 -9.49
N ARG A 182 -7.24 -9.46 -8.26
CA ARG A 182 -7.93 -10.24 -7.23
C ARG A 182 -9.19 -9.54 -6.69
N PHE A 183 -9.23 -8.21 -6.73
CA PHE A 183 -10.28 -7.39 -6.10
C PHE A 183 -10.69 -6.14 -6.89
N VAL A 184 -10.11 -5.92 -8.06
CA VAL A 184 -10.48 -4.89 -9.05
C VAL A 184 -10.92 -5.56 -10.35
N ASP A 185 -12.00 -5.06 -10.96
CA ASP A 185 -12.64 -5.62 -12.16
C ASP A 185 -11.78 -5.44 -13.43
N GLU A 186 -11.05 -4.33 -13.55
CA GLU A 186 -10.23 -3.97 -14.71
C GLU A 186 -8.88 -3.39 -14.26
N VAL A 187 -7.79 -3.93 -14.80
CA VAL A 187 -6.39 -3.54 -14.54
C VAL A 187 -5.63 -3.42 -15.87
#